data_AF-A0A8J2ISB9-F1
#
_entry.id   AF-A0A8J2ISB9-F1
#
_cell.length_a   1.000
_cell.length_b   1.000
_cell.length_c   1.000
_cell.angle_alpha   90.00
_cell.angle_beta   90.00
_cell.angle_gamma   90.00
#
_symmetry.space_group_name_H-M   'P 1'
#
loop_
_entity.id
_entity.type
_entity.pdbx_description
1 polymer ?
#
loop_
_entity_poly.entity_id
_entity_poly.type
_entity_poly.pdbx_seq_one_letter_code
_entity_poly.pdbx_strand_id
1 'polypeptide(L)'
;MHYTALLTTILTLSLTTSVSATAISPRALRKANEFVSENCAQGTASYEHHGNFNIDVTMDDTSNSVYLASGPWYFYGGKSSNGGICTGDVLGSWENDTDNPCVNLNRRGDDGRRIQCVRWNNMHP
;
A
#
# COMPACT_ATOMS: atom_id res chain seq x y z
N MET A 1 40.30 31.93 53.37
CA MET A 1 38.87 32.22 53.12
C MET A 1 38.73 32.63 51.67
N HIS A 2 38.29 31.72 50.79
CA HIS A 2 38.08 32.02 49.38
C HIS A 2 36.64 31.71 49.01
N TYR A 3 36.01 32.72 48.44
CA TYR A 3 34.60 32.80 48.12
C TYR A 3 34.30 32.06 46.81
N THR A 4 33.27 31.23 46.87
CA THR A 4 32.64 30.56 45.73
C THR A 4 31.79 31.55 44.93
N ALA A 5 31.89 31.50 43.60
CA ALA A 5 30.84 32.01 42.72
C ALA A 5 30.89 31.25 41.38
N LEU A 6 30.16 30.14 41.28
CA LEU A 6 29.84 29.52 39.99
C LEU A 6 28.50 30.12 39.53
N LEU A 7 28.57 31.10 38.63
CA LEU A 7 27.40 31.58 37.90
C LEU A 7 26.98 30.50 36.89
N THR A 8 25.90 29.78 37.18
CA THR A 8 25.19 28.97 36.19
C THR A 8 24.04 29.79 35.62
N THR A 9 24.26 30.40 34.47
CA THR A 9 23.20 31.00 33.64
C THR A 9 22.38 29.89 32.99
N ILE A 10 21.12 29.73 33.43
CA ILE A 10 20.15 28.82 32.79
C ILE A 10 19.50 29.60 31.66
N LEU A 11 19.83 29.26 30.42
CA LEU A 11 19.16 29.78 29.22
C LEU A 11 17.91 28.94 28.94
N THR A 12 16.76 29.40 29.40
CA THR A 12 15.47 28.80 29.03
C THR A 12 15.05 29.30 27.65
N LEU A 13 15.15 28.42 26.65
CA LEU A 13 14.68 28.70 25.29
C LEU A 13 13.28 28.09 25.11
N SER A 14 12.25 28.89 25.39
CA SER A 14 10.84 28.51 25.20
C SER A 14 10.44 28.73 23.74
N LEU A 15 10.55 27.70 22.89
CA LEU A 15 9.84 27.67 21.60
C LEU A 15 8.54 26.88 21.76
N THR A 16 7.45 27.57 22.09
CA THR A 16 6.10 27.03 21.89
C THR A 16 5.64 27.39 20.48
N THR A 17 6.03 26.58 19.49
CA THR A 17 5.35 26.53 18.20
C THR A 17 4.30 25.43 18.27
N SER A 18 3.10 25.77 18.72
CA SER A 18 1.92 24.92 18.53
C SER A 18 1.54 24.94 17.06
N VAL A 19 2.25 24.17 16.24
CA VAL A 19 1.75 23.77 14.94
C VAL A 19 0.72 22.69 15.22
N SER A 20 -0.54 23.08 15.26
CA SER A 20 -1.65 22.14 15.08
C SER A 20 -1.55 21.62 13.65
N ALA A 21 -0.64 20.66 13.44
CA ALA A 21 -0.76 19.75 12.33
C ALA A 21 -2.05 18.98 12.64
N THR A 22 -3.11 19.31 11.91
CA THR A 22 -4.17 18.36 11.68
C THR A 22 -3.46 17.09 11.24
N ALA A 23 -3.44 16.08 12.12
CA ALA A 23 -3.01 14.76 11.76
C ALA A 23 -3.98 14.33 10.65
N ILE A 24 -3.61 14.56 9.40
CA ILE A 24 -4.08 13.73 8.31
C ILE A 24 -3.58 12.37 8.75
N SER A 25 -4.45 11.59 9.40
CA SER A 25 -4.21 10.18 9.65
C SER A 25 -3.63 9.65 8.34
N PRO A 26 -2.38 9.17 8.30
CA PRO A 26 -1.80 8.72 7.07
C PRO A 26 -2.73 7.63 6.57
N ARG A 27 -3.54 7.94 5.54
CA ARG A 27 -4.23 6.90 4.77
C ARG A 27 -3.10 5.95 4.42
N ALA A 28 -3.17 4.75 4.98
CA ALA A 28 -2.14 3.75 4.77
C ALA A 28 -1.95 3.65 3.25
N LEU A 29 -0.76 4.03 2.78
CA LEU A 29 -0.53 4.30 1.37
C LEU A 29 -0.86 3.02 0.59
N ARG A 30 -1.84 3.12 -0.30
CA ARG A 30 -2.36 1.95 -1.03
C ARG A 30 -1.26 1.46 -1.94
N LYS A 31 -0.85 0.21 -1.71
CA LYS A 31 0.24 -0.42 -2.44
C LYS A 31 -0.21 -1.72 -3.08
N ALA A 32 0.12 -1.89 -4.36
CA ALA A 32 -0.16 -3.09 -5.13
C ALA A 32 0.96 -3.31 -6.17
N ASN A 33 2.19 -3.54 -5.70
CA ASN A 33 3.35 -3.66 -6.59
C ASN A 33 3.35 -5.00 -7.31
N GLU A 34 3.66 -4.99 -8.60
CA GLU A 34 3.67 -6.17 -9.44
C GLU A 34 5.07 -6.78 -9.56
N PHE A 35 5.10 -8.10 -9.72
CA PHE A 35 6.32 -8.87 -9.86
C PHE A 35 6.17 -9.91 -10.97
N VAL A 36 7.23 -10.13 -11.76
CA VAL A 36 7.27 -11.21 -12.76
C VAL A 36 7.48 -12.60 -12.14
N SER A 37 7.83 -12.70 -10.86
CA SER A 37 7.82 -13.96 -10.13
C SER A 37 6.41 -14.29 -9.63
N GLU A 38 6.17 -15.56 -9.29
CA GLU A 38 4.89 -16.03 -8.76
C GLU A 38 4.68 -15.78 -7.26
N ASN A 39 5.72 -15.28 -6.57
CA ASN A 39 5.80 -15.20 -5.11
C ASN A 39 6.45 -13.90 -4.60
N CYS A 40 6.40 -12.82 -5.39
CA CYS A 40 6.97 -11.52 -5.06
C CYS A 40 8.47 -11.59 -4.67
N ALA A 41 9.23 -12.46 -5.36
CA ALA A 41 10.66 -12.60 -5.13
C ALA A 41 11.41 -11.28 -5.31
N GLN A 42 12.41 -11.06 -4.45
CA GLN A 42 13.25 -9.88 -4.53
C GLN A 42 13.99 -9.84 -5.88
N GLY A 43 14.09 -8.64 -6.46
CA GLY A 43 14.75 -8.42 -7.76
C GLY A 43 13.86 -8.72 -8.97
N THR A 44 12.59 -9.12 -8.77
CA THR A 44 11.65 -9.38 -9.87
C THR A 44 10.49 -8.38 -9.92
N ALA A 45 10.60 -7.25 -9.24
CA ALA A 45 9.58 -6.20 -9.29
C ALA A 45 9.49 -5.64 -10.73
N SER A 46 8.29 -5.54 -11.27
CA SER A 46 8.03 -5.04 -12.63
C SER A 46 7.41 -3.64 -12.61
N TYR A 47 6.39 -3.44 -11.78
CA TYR A 47 5.65 -2.17 -11.71
C TYR A 47 5.35 -1.79 -10.27
N GLU A 48 5.62 -0.52 -9.92
CA GLU A 48 5.32 0.02 -8.62
C GLU A 48 4.01 0.80 -8.64
N HIS A 49 3.07 0.40 -7.78
CA HIS A 49 1.82 1.11 -7.58
C HIS A 49 1.75 1.55 -6.13
N HIS A 50 2.00 2.84 -5.89
CA HIS A 50 1.98 3.42 -4.55
C HIS A 50 1.30 4.79 -4.56
N GLY A 51 0.20 4.94 -3.83
CA GLY A 51 -0.45 6.23 -3.68
C GLY A 51 -1.90 6.14 -3.22
N ASN A 52 -2.38 7.22 -2.57
CA ASN A 52 -3.75 7.30 -2.05
C ASN A 52 -4.85 7.27 -3.13
N PHE A 53 -4.47 7.48 -4.39
CA PHE A 53 -5.37 7.51 -5.55
C PHE A 53 -5.42 6.19 -6.30
N ASN A 54 -4.65 5.18 -5.90
CA ASN A 54 -4.73 3.85 -6.46
C ASN A 54 -6.06 3.21 -6.03
N ILE A 55 -7.09 3.39 -6.85
CA ILE A 55 -8.41 2.78 -6.67
C ILE A 55 -8.44 1.50 -7.49
N ASP A 56 -8.19 1.59 -8.78
CA ASP A 56 -8.01 0.46 -9.69
C ASP A 56 -6.52 0.31 -10.01
N VAL A 57 -5.98 -0.89 -9.82
CA VAL A 57 -4.64 -1.25 -10.25
C VAL A 57 -4.76 -2.42 -11.21
N THR A 58 -4.58 -2.15 -12.49
CA THR A 58 -4.64 -3.15 -13.55
C THR A 58 -3.28 -3.80 -13.68
N MET A 59 -3.24 -5.13 -13.61
CA MET A 59 -2.00 -5.90 -13.66
C MET A 59 -1.50 -5.94 -15.09
N ASP A 60 -0.21 -5.77 -15.30
CA ASP A 60 0.43 -6.09 -16.57
C ASP A 60 0.32 -7.59 -16.89
N ASP A 61 0.25 -7.94 -18.18
CA ASP A 61 0.10 -9.33 -18.62
C ASP A 61 1.36 -10.17 -18.35
N THR A 62 2.51 -9.52 -18.14
CA THR A 62 3.78 -10.21 -17.81
C THR A 62 3.99 -10.42 -16.31
N SER A 63 3.18 -9.81 -15.46
CA SER A 63 3.27 -9.94 -14.00
C SER A 63 2.61 -11.23 -13.49
N ASN A 64 3.23 -11.92 -12.54
CA ASN A 64 2.76 -13.20 -12.02
C ASN A 64 2.34 -13.14 -10.54
N SER A 65 2.74 -12.10 -9.82
CA SER A 65 2.25 -11.83 -8.47
C SER A 65 2.14 -10.34 -8.18
N VAL A 66 1.37 -10.00 -7.15
CA VAL A 66 1.20 -8.63 -6.64
C VAL A 66 1.42 -8.61 -5.13
N TYR A 67 2.27 -7.68 -4.67
CA TYR A 67 2.45 -7.37 -3.26
C TYR A 67 1.45 -6.29 -2.86
N LEU A 68 0.52 -6.66 -2.00
CA LEU A 68 -0.49 -5.77 -1.46
C LEU A 68 -0.05 -5.24 -0.10
N ALA A 69 -0.18 -3.93 0.10
CA ALA A 69 0.01 -3.32 1.40
C ALA A 69 -1.15 -2.38 1.71
N SER A 70 -1.66 -2.52 2.94
CA SER A 70 -2.92 -1.92 3.39
C SER A 70 -4.10 -2.47 2.57
N GLY A 71 -5.26 -2.66 3.18
CA GLY A 71 -6.41 -3.25 2.50
C GLY A 71 -7.76 -2.66 2.95
N PRO A 72 -8.88 -3.22 2.46
CA PRO A 72 -8.97 -4.42 1.63
C PRO A 72 -8.84 -4.17 0.11
N TRP A 73 -8.36 -5.20 -0.61
CA TRP A 73 -8.28 -5.22 -2.08
C TRP A 73 -9.19 -6.30 -2.67
N TYR A 74 -9.95 -5.98 -3.71
CA TYR A 74 -10.83 -6.92 -4.42
C TYR A 74 -10.24 -7.29 -5.76
N PHE A 75 -10.32 -8.56 -6.11
CA PHE A 75 -9.69 -9.10 -7.31
C PHE A 75 -10.72 -9.22 -8.42
N TYR A 76 -10.32 -8.84 -9.62
CA TYR A 76 -11.16 -8.87 -10.80
C TYR A 76 -10.51 -9.69 -11.91
N GLY A 77 -11.34 -10.45 -12.62
CA GLY A 77 -10.89 -11.27 -13.76
C GLY A 77 -10.68 -10.47 -15.05
N GLY A 78 -11.04 -9.18 -15.06
CA GLY A 78 -10.89 -8.32 -16.23
C GLY A 78 -10.29 -6.95 -15.90
N LYS A 79 -9.75 -6.32 -16.94
CA LYS A 79 -9.29 -4.92 -16.99
C LYS A 79 -9.69 -4.30 -18.33
N SER A 80 -9.85 -2.98 -18.39
CA SER A 80 -10.05 -2.29 -19.67
C SER A 80 -8.77 -2.15 -20.49
N SER A 81 -7.64 -1.94 -19.81
CA SER A 81 -6.29 -1.76 -20.36
C SER A 81 -5.28 -1.74 -19.21
N ASN A 82 -3.98 -1.76 -19.52
CA ASN A 82 -2.96 -1.36 -18.54
C ASN A 82 -3.15 0.12 -18.18
N GLY A 83 -3.11 0.45 -16.88
CA GLY A 83 -3.49 1.77 -16.35
C GLY A 83 -4.99 2.10 -16.41
N GLY A 84 -5.83 1.11 -16.74
CA GLY A 84 -7.28 1.26 -16.86
C GLY A 84 -8.06 0.98 -15.57
N ILE A 85 -9.31 0.52 -15.72
CA ILE A 85 -10.19 0.17 -14.59
C ILE A 85 -10.41 -1.35 -14.50
N CYS A 86 -10.72 -1.85 -13.29
CA CYS A 86 -11.14 -3.24 -13.10
C CYS A 86 -12.53 -3.49 -13.69
N THR A 87 -12.68 -4.61 -14.39
CA THR A 87 -13.93 -5.04 -15.03
C THR A 87 -14.19 -6.54 -14.81
N GLY A 88 -15.38 -7.00 -15.18
CA GLY A 88 -15.75 -8.41 -15.08
C GLY A 88 -16.04 -8.88 -13.65
N ASP A 89 -15.94 -10.19 -13.44
CA ASP A 89 -16.32 -10.83 -12.19
C ASP A 89 -15.31 -10.56 -11.06
N VAL A 90 -15.84 -10.46 -9.84
CA VAL A 90 -15.06 -10.46 -8.62
C VAL A 90 -14.59 -11.89 -8.31
N LEU A 91 -13.27 -12.08 -8.23
CA LEU A 91 -12.61 -13.36 -7.94
C LEU A 91 -12.29 -13.52 -6.42
N GLY A 92 -12.84 -12.63 -5.59
CA GLY A 92 -12.66 -12.55 -4.14
C GLY A 92 -11.82 -11.34 -3.71
N SER A 93 -11.21 -11.39 -2.53
CA SER A 93 -10.46 -10.25 -1.96
C SER A 93 -9.25 -10.64 -1.08
N TRP A 94 -8.33 -9.70 -0.87
CA TRP A 94 -7.30 -9.76 0.16
C TRP A 94 -7.69 -8.82 1.30
N GLU A 95 -8.07 -9.41 2.43
CA GLU A 95 -8.65 -8.73 3.60
C GLU A 95 -7.57 -8.22 4.56
N ASN A 96 -6.59 -7.49 4.01
CA ASN A 96 -5.46 -6.97 4.79
C ASN A 96 -4.67 -8.07 5.53
N ASP A 97 -4.50 -9.24 4.91
CA ASP A 97 -3.72 -10.36 5.43
C ASP A 97 -2.22 -10.04 5.36
N THR A 98 -1.71 -9.40 6.42
CA THR A 98 -0.31 -8.96 6.50
C THR A 98 0.68 -10.11 6.60
N ASP A 99 0.24 -11.33 6.94
CA ASP A 99 1.10 -12.51 7.00
C ASP A 99 1.31 -13.09 5.60
N ASN A 100 0.38 -12.85 4.67
CA ASN A 100 0.45 -13.27 3.27
C ASN A 100 0.19 -12.08 2.31
N PRO A 101 1.07 -11.07 2.26
CA PRO A 101 0.86 -9.87 1.45
C PRO A 101 1.09 -10.10 -0.05
N CYS A 102 1.77 -11.19 -0.42
CA CYS A 102 2.00 -11.56 -1.80
C CYS A 102 0.89 -12.46 -2.33
N VAL A 103 0.26 -12.03 -3.41
CA VAL A 103 -0.84 -12.74 -4.06
C VAL A 103 -0.36 -13.21 -5.44
N ASN A 104 -0.51 -14.50 -5.70
CA ASN A 104 -0.27 -15.06 -7.03
C ASN A 104 -1.42 -14.67 -7.98
N LEU A 105 -1.10 -14.03 -9.10
CA LEU A 105 -2.09 -13.55 -10.07
C LEU A 105 -2.63 -14.66 -10.96
N ASN A 106 -1.82 -15.69 -11.23
CA ASN A 106 -2.17 -16.80 -12.12
C ASN A 106 -3.03 -17.87 -11.45
N ARG A 107 -3.13 -17.85 -10.13
CA ARG A 107 -3.74 -18.95 -9.38
C ARG A 107 -4.61 -18.43 -8.25
N ARG A 108 -5.93 -18.49 -8.43
CA ARG A 108 -6.84 -18.33 -7.29
C ARG A 108 -8.10 -19.20 -7.37
N GLY A 109 -8.41 -19.84 -6.24
CA GLY A 109 -9.68 -20.51 -5.99
C GLY A 109 -9.96 -21.73 -6.88
N ASP A 110 -11.17 -22.27 -6.75
CA ASP A 110 -11.62 -23.48 -7.44
C ASP A 110 -11.83 -23.28 -8.95
N ASP A 111 -11.88 -22.03 -9.44
CA ASP A 111 -12.14 -21.71 -10.86
C ASP A 111 -10.88 -21.44 -11.70
N GLY A 112 -9.70 -21.31 -11.07
CA GLY A 112 -8.41 -21.19 -11.74
C GLY A 112 -8.21 -19.93 -12.60
N ARG A 113 -9.06 -18.91 -12.44
CA ARG A 113 -8.98 -17.69 -13.27
C ARG A 113 -7.87 -16.75 -12.81
N ARG A 114 -7.23 -16.08 -13.77
CA ARG A 114 -6.20 -15.08 -13.52
C ARG A 114 -6.80 -13.77 -13.00
N ILE A 115 -6.17 -13.21 -11.98
CA ILE A 115 -6.44 -11.85 -11.50
C ILE A 115 -5.79 -10.87 -12.47
N GLN A 116 -6.61 -10.05 -13.12
CA GLN A 116 -6.13 -9.03 -14.06
C GLN A 116 -6.15 -7.63 -13.45
N CYS A 117 -6.86 -7.44 -12.33
CA CYS A 117 -6.96 -6.14 -11.69
C CYS A 117 -7.28 -6.29 -10.20
N VAL A 118 -6.75 -5.38 -9.38
CA VAL A 118 -7.13 -5.24 -7.97
C VAL A 118 -7.73 -3.87 -7.72
N ARG A 119 -8.87 -3.84 -7.02
CA ARG A 119 -9.58 -2.60 -6.65
C ARG A 119 -9.55 -2.39 -5.16
N TRP A 120 -9.09 -1.23 -4.73
CA TRP A 120 -9.19 -0.80 -3.34
C TRP A 120 -10.65 -0.54 -2.99
N ASN A 121 -11.17 -1.17 -1.94
CA ASN A 121 -12.50 -0.85 -1.46
C ASN A 121 -12.43 0.22 -0.36
N ASN A 122 -12.93 1.40 -0.69
CA ASN A 122 -13.43 2.40 0.26
C ASN A 122 -14.90 2.75 -0.03
N MET A 123 -15.62 1.89 -0.76
CA MET A 123 -17.05 2.03 -0.99
C MET A 123 -17.80 1.42 0.21
N HIS A 124 -17.59 2.01 1.39
CA HIS A 124 -18.61 2.03 2.43
C HIS A 124 -19.12 3.48 2.49
N PRO A 125 -20.44 3.72 2.42
CA PRO A 125 -20.99 5.07 2.56
C PRO A 125 -20.62 5.72 3.90
#